data_AF-A0A962XCS8-F1
#
_entry.id   AF-A0A962XCS8-F1
#
_cell.length_a   1.000
_cell.length_b   1.000
_cell.length_c   1.000
_cell.angle_alpha   90.00
_cell.angle_beta   90.00
_cell.angle_gamma   90.00
#
_symmetry.space_group_name_H-M   'P 1'
#
loop_
_entity.id
_entity.type
_entity.pdbx_description
1 polymer ?
#
loop_
_entity_poly.entity_id
_entity_poly.type
_entity_poly.pdbx_seq_one_letter_code
_entity_poly.pdbx_strand_id
1 'polypeptide(L)'
;PIPGKRPGIPVTVQATHDTDNLYLRFQWEGTEHVPVPFVDGGKMDPANQVKLAVMFGTEDIQYAGQAGCWGTCHEDLRTMPGHVDDPAAAGLALDVSKGVTKYIAASRTDIEEKGRRGKALGGWDKLKDAAAIEAELANGQFMDLLRVNSGDGSTEDGFVLAERTMQGGQGFDASIVNEAGYWTVTMKRKLSSDKPGDVSFEPGKTYNFGFAIHDDYTNARFHHVSLGYKLGLDDANAEVNATAQ
;
A
#
# COMPACT_ATOMS: atom_id res chain seq x y z
N PRO A 1 -1.31 18.15 5.63
CA PRO A 1 0.10 18.37 5.22
C PRO A 1 0.98 18.77 6.41
N ILE A 2 2.20 18.25 6.50
CA ILE A 2 3.16 18.68 7.52
C ILE A 2 3.75 20.03 7.08
N PRO A 3 3.75 21.08 7.94
CA PRO A 3 4.34 22.37 7.60
C PRO A 3 5.78 22.23 7.09
N GLY A 4 6.10 22.90 5.98
CA GLY A 4 7.43 22.91 5.37
C GLY A 4 7.76 21.70 4.48
N LYS A 5 7.10 20.55 4.64
CA LYS A 5 7.27 19.42 3.71
C LYS A 5 6.49 19.66 2.41
N ARG A 6 6.99 19.09 1.31
CA ARG A 6 6.37 19.23 -0.01
C ARG A 6 4.93 18.72 -0.04
N PRO A 7 4.02 19.35 -0.80
CA PRO A 7 2.62 18.95 -0.86
C PRO A 7 2.38 17.73 -1.77
N GLY A 8 3.32 17.42 -2.67
CA GLY A 8 3.22 16.31 -3.61
C GLY A 8 4.57 15.96 -4.22
N ILE A 9 4.63 14.80 -4.88
CA ILE A 9 5.83 14.24 -5.48
C ILE A 9 5.51 13.91 -6.94
N PRO A 10 6.10 14.60 -7.93
CA PRO A 10 6.07 14.13 -9.30
C PRO A 10 6.92 12.85 -9.41
N VAL A 11 6.28 11.74 -9.77
CA VAL A 11 6.94 10.43 -9.89
C VAL A 11 6.83 9.95 -11.32
N THR A 12 7.97 9.60 -11.91
CA THR A 12 8.02 8.86 -13.17
C THR A 12 7.91 7.37 -12.87
N VAL A 13 6.96 6.70 -13.52
CA VAL A 13 6.74 5.25 -13.41
C VAL A 13 7.00 4.61 -14.77
N GLN A 14 7.74 3.51 -14.76
CA GLN A 14 7.97 2.68 -15.94
C GLN A 14 7.72 1.23 -15.57
N ALA A 15 7.15 0.47 -16.50
CA ALA A 15 6.85 -0.93 -16.32
C ALA A 15 7.25 -1.72 -17.56
N THR A 16 7.73 -2.95 -17.35
CA THR A 16 8.04 -3.89 -18.43
C THR A 16 7.93 -5.31 -17.88
N HIS A 17 7.84 -6.32 -18.74
CA HIS A 17 7.86 -7.72 -18.31
C HIS A 17 8.68 -8.59 -19.25
N ASP A 18 9.10 -9.74 -18.75
CA ASP A 18 9.55 -10.86 -19.57
C ASP A 18 8.53 -12.02 -19.46
N THR A 19 8.94 -13.24 -19.80
CA THR A 19 8.08 -14.42 -19.68
C THR A 19 7.71 -14.79 -18.24
N ASP A 20 8.54 -14.39 -17.27
CA ASP A 20 8.48 -14.85 -15.90
C ASP A 20 8.22 -13.72 -14.89
N ASN A 21 8.61 -12.48 -15.19
CA ASN A 21 8.71 -11.39 -14.23
C ASN A 21 8.09 -10.08 -14.71
N LEU A 22 7.48 -9.37 -13.76
CA LEU A 22 7.13 -7.96 -13.86
C LEU A 22 8.27 -7.12 -13.29
N TYR A 23 8.62 -6.06 -13.99
CA TYR A 23 9.59 -5.05 -13.58
C TYR A 23 8.92 -3.70 -13.45
N LEU A 24 9.16 -3.02 -12.33
CA LEU A 24 8.69 -1.66 -12.09
C LEU A 24 9.86 -0.76 -11.76
N ARG A 25 9.85 0.45 -12.29
CA ARG A 25 10.80 1.51 -11.94
C ARG A 25 10.06 2.78 -11.56
N PHE A 26 10.46 3.34 -10.44
CA PHE A 26 9.95 4.61 -9.94
C PHE A 26 11.12 5.57 -9.78
N GLN A 27 10.94 6.82 -10.19
CA GLN A 27 11.94 7.86 -10.01
C GLN A 27 11.31 9.18 -9.62
N TRP A 28 11.89 9.85 -8.64
CA TRP A 28 11.46 11.18 -8.20
C TRP A 28 12.62 11.98 -7.63
N GLU A 29 12.48 13.30 -7.63
CA GLU A 29 13.49 14.21 -7.08
C GLU A 29 13.52 14.10 -5.54
N GLY A 30 14.73 13.97 -4.99
CA GLY A 30 14.98 14.06 -3.56
C GLY A 30 14.85 15.49 -3.07
N THR A 31 14.65 15.66 -1.76
CA THR A 31 14.61 16.99 -1.13
C THR A 31 15.48 16.98 0.11
N GLU A 32 15.94 18.17 0.52
CA GLU A 32 16.62 18.34 1.79
C GLU A 32 15.69 18.03 2.96
N HIS A 33 16.25 17.55 4.07
CA HIS A 33 15.47 17.19 5.24
C HIS A 33 14.80 18.41 5.87
N VAL A 34 13.48 18.36 6.00
CA VAL A 34 12.69 19.32 6.78
C VAL A 34 12.28 18.67 8.10
N PRO A 35 12.88 19.08 9.24
CA PRO A 35 12.59 18.48 10.52
C PRO A 35 11.15 18.77 10.97
N VAL A 36 10.48 17.78 11.53
CA VAL A 36 9.16 17.98 12.12
C VAL A 36 9.26 18.47 13.56
N PRO A 37 8.44 19.44 13.99
CA PRO A 37 8.60 20.08 15.30
C PRO A 37 8.12 19.20 16.48
N PHE A 38 7.45 18.08 16.22
CA PHE A 38 6.80 17.22 17.22
C PHE A 38 7.52 15.87 17.43
N VAL A 39 8.70 15.68 16.85
CA VAL A 39 9.54 14.50 17.09
C VAL A 39 10.95 14.97 17.41
N ASP A 40 11.53 14.43 18.48
CA ASP A 40 12.93 14.71 18.82
C ASP A 40 13.87 14.29 17.68
N GLY A 41 14.83 15.13 17.34
CA GLY A 41 15.67 14.95 16.15
C GLY A 41 14.96 15.16 14.79
N GLY A 42 13.67 15.53 14.77
CA GLY A 42 12.95 15.96 13.57
C GLY A 42 12.60 14.86 12.55
N LYS A 43 12.92 13.58 12.85
CA LYS A 43 12.73 12.42 11.96
C LYS A 43 11.75 11.42 12.58
N MET A 44 10.63 11.13 11.92
CA MET A 44 9.64 10.16 12.43
C MET A 44 10.09 8.71 12.24
N ASP A 45 10.89 8.46 11.21
CA ASP A 45 11.53 7.17 10.94
C ASP A 45 13.02 7.41 10.69
N PRO A 46 13.87 7.53 11.73
CA PRO A 46 15.28 7.85 11.55
C PRO A 46 16.06 6.84 10.70
N ALA A 47 15.57 5.60 10.59
CA ALA A 47 16.22 4.55 9.82
C ALA A 47 15.94 4.68 8.33
N ASN A 48 14.84 5.30 7.91
CA ASN A 48 14.42 5.33 6.51
C ASN A 48 14.11 6.75 6.08
N GLN A 49 14.97 7.32 5.23
CA GLN A 49 14.69 8.61 4.62
C GLN A 49 13.48 8.52 3.70
N VAL A 50 13.37 7.43 2.95
CA VAL A 50 12.20 7.16 2.12
C VAL A 50 11.76 5.69 2.24
N LYS A 51 10.49 5.44 1.98
CA LYS A 51 9.96 4.10 1.70
C LYS A 51 9.03 4.19 0.51
N LEU A 52 9.09 3.22 -0.38
CA LEU A 52 8.11 3.06 -1.44
C LEU A 52 7.30 1.80 -1.17
N ALA A 53 5.98 1.96 -1.08
CA ALA A 53 5.03 0.87 -1.08
C ALA A 53 4.21 0.86 -2.37
N VAL A 54 3.96 -0.32 -2.93
CA VAL A 54 3.14 -0.55 -4.11
C VAL A 54 2.00 -1.47 -3.71
N MET A 55 0.81 -1.20 -4.22
CA MET A 55 -0.33 -2.10 -4.07
C MET A 55 -0.90 -2.51 -5.43
N PHE A 56 -1.26 -3.79 -5.52
CA PHE A 56 -2.00 -4.34 -6.65
C PHE A 56 -3.33 -4.92 -6.19
N GLY A 57 -4.31 -4.95 -7.09
CA GLY A 57 -5.61 -5.58 -6.83
C GLY A 57 -6.32 -5.97 -8.11
N THR A 58 -7.25 -6.92 -8.01
CA THR A 58 -8.19 -7.21 -9.11
C THR A 58 -9.14 -6.04 -9.32
N GLU A 59 -9.77 -5.96 -10.50
CA GLU A 59 -10.56 -4.78 -10.90
C GLU A 59 -11.76 -4.48 -10.01
N ASP A 60 -12.35 -5.52 -9.44
CA ASP A 60 -13.61 -5.52 -8.72
C ASP A 60 -13.49 -5.09 -7.25
N ILE A 61 -12.27 -4.87 -6.75
CA ILE A 61 -12.05 -4.36 -5.40
C ILE A 61 -12.58 -2.94 -5.28
N GLN A 62 -13.50 -2.75 -4.34
CA GLN A 62 -14.15 -1.47 -4.09
C GLN A 62 -13.12 -0.34 -3.90
N TYR A 63 -13.30 0.75 -4.65
CA TYR A 63 -12.45 1.95 -4.68
C TYR A 63 -11.02 1.76 -5.19
N ALA A 64 -10.52 0.55 -5.42
CA ALA A 64 -9.12 0.35 -5.80
C ALA A 64 -8.78 1.06 -7.13
N GLY A 65 -9.70 1.05 -8.10
CA GLY A 65 -9.53 1.73 -9.38
C GLY A 65 -9.55 3.26 -9.32
N GLN A 66 -10.18 3.88 -8.32
CA GLN A 66 -10.23 5.34 -8.19
C GLN A 66 -9.23 5.87 -7.15
N ALA A 67 -9.09 5.16 -6.04
CA ALA A 67 -8.42 5.61 -4.83
C ALA A 67 -7.02 4.99 -4.64
N GLY A 68 -6.66 3.96 -5.43
CA GLY A 68 -5.39 3.25 -5.29
C GLY A 68 -5.15 2.79 -3.85
N CYS A 69 -3.96 3.11 -3.30
CA CYS A 69 -3.62 2.79 -1.91
C CYS A 69 -4.54 3.42 -0.86
N TRP A 70 -5.29 4.49 -1.19
CA TRP A 70 -6.18 5.17 -0.26
C TRP A 70 -7.43 4.33 0.08
N GLY A 71 -7.85 3.41 -0.79
CA GLY A 71 -8.99 2.52 -0.52
C GLY A 71 -8.82 1.57 0.68
N THR A 72 -7.59 1.50 1.23
CA THR A 72 -7.25 0.70 2.42
C THR A 72 -7.07 1.55 3.69
N CYS A 73 -7.20 2.89 3.58
CA CYS A 73 -7.03 3.82 4.68
C CYS A 73 -8.39 4.14 5.33
N HIS A 74 -8.46 3.97 6.65
CA HIS A 74 -9.66 4.27 7.45
C HIS A 74 -9.29 5.21 8.60
N GLU A 75 -10.28 5.89 9.17
CA GLU A 75 -10.08 6.84 10.28
C GLU A 75 -9.79 6.13 11.61
N ASP A 76 -10.20 4.87 11.76
CA ASP A 76 -10.09 4.04 12.95
C ASP A 76 -8.77 3.25 13.06
N LEU A 77 -7.83 3.48 12.13
CA LEU A 77 -6.52 2.85 12.14
C LEU A 77 -5.63 3.41 13.26
N ARG A 78 -4.73 2.59 13.82
CA ARG A 78 -3.84 2.89 14.96
C ARG A 78 -3.05 4.22 14.94
N THR A 79 -2.92 4.87 13.79
CA THR A 79 -2.17 6.12 13.64
C THR A 79 -3.01 7.26 13.04
N MET A 80 -4.33 7.08 13.03
CA MET A 80 -5.31 8.03 12.54
C MET A 80 -6.06 8.67 13.71
N PRO A 81 -6.68 9.85 13.55
CA PRO A 81 -7.29 10.56 14.66
C PRO A 81 -8.39 9.75 15.38
N GLY A 82 -9.16 8.95 14.65
CA GLY A 82 -10.19 8.06 15.21
C GLY A 82 -9.70 6.70 15.68
N HIS A 83 -8.40 6.50 15.86
CA HIS A 83 -7.84 5.22 16.33
C HIS A 83 -8.53 4.68 17.58
N VAL A 84 -8.53 3.35 17.69
CA VAL A 84 -9.09 2.61 18.81
C VAL A 84 -8.00 2.39 19.86
N ASP A 85 -8.27 2.79 21.11
CA ASP A 85 -7.31 2.66 22.22
C ASP A 85 -7.05 1.20 22.63
N ASP A 86 -8.12 0.41 22.79
CA ASP A 86 -8.06 -1.01 23.18
C ASP A 86 -8.89 -1.91 22.24
N PRO A 87 -8.38 -2.18 21.02
CA PRO A 87 -9.06 -3.06 20.09
C PRO A 87 -9.06 -4.53 20.54
N ALA A 88 -8.16 -4.94 21.45
CA ALA A 88 -8.08 -6.31 21.93
C ALA A 88 -9.30 -6.71 22.76
N ALA A 89 -9.92 -5.76 23.46
CA ALA A 89 -11.15 -5.98 24.22
C ALA A 89 -12.33 -6.53 23.40
N ALA A 90 -12.33 -6.34 22.07
CA ALA A 90 -13.39 -6.87 21.20
C ALA A 90 -13.29 -8.38 20.95
N GLY A 91 -12.14 -9.02 21.26
CA GLY A 91 -11.96 -10.46 21.10
C GLY A 91 -12.08 -10.96 19.66
N LEU A 92 -11.84 -10.09 18.68
CA LEU A 92 -11.88 -10.43 17.26
C LEU A 92 -10.65 -11.23 16.86
N ALA A 93 -10.81 -12.11 15.87
CA ALA A 93 -9.71 -12.88 15.28
C ALA A 93 -8.86 -12.01 14.34
N LEU A 94 -8.19 -11.00 14.90
CA LEU A 94 -7.28 -10.06 14.24
C LEU A 94 -6.03 -9.87 15.09
N ASP A 95 -4.87 -9.73 14.45
CA ASP A 95 -3.66 -9.22 15.09
C ASP A 95 -3.77 -7.69 15.28
N VAL A 96 -4.26 -7.33 16.46
CA VAL A 96 -4.34 -5.95 16.94
C VAL A 96 -3.26 -5.63 17.97
N SER A 97 -2.17 -6.42 18.02
CA SER A 97 -1.07 -6.21 18.98
C SER A 97 -0.40 -4.85 18.86
N LYS A 98 -0.49 -4.21 17.68
CA LYS A 98 -0.02 -2.85 17.41
C LYS A 98 -1.18 -1.87 17.17
N GLY A 99 -2.40 -2.25 17.50
CA GLY A 99 -3.62 -1.55 17.14
C GLY A 99 -4.13 -1.90 15.75
N VAL A 100 -5.32 -1.39 15.40
CA VAL A 100 -6.00 -1.67 14.12
C VAL A 100 -5.11 -1.25 12.93
N THR A 101 -4.92 -2.18 11.99
CA THR A 101 -4.17 -1.95 10.75
C THR A 101 -5.10 -1.86 9.54
N LYS A 102 -4.55 -1.55 8.36
CA LYS A 102 -5.35 -1.37 7.14
C LYS A 102 -6.22 -2.61 6.88
N TYR A 103 -7.41 -2.38 6.35
CA TYR A 103 -8.36 -3.42 5.93
C TYR A 103 -9.16 -2.91 4.73
N ILE A 104 -9.91 -3.79 4.05
CA ILE A 104 -10.81 -3.40 2.96
C ILE A 104 -12.27 -3.75 3.27
N ALA A 105 -13.19 -3.11 2.55
CA ALA A 105 -14.63 -3.30 2.71
C ALA A 105 -15.09 -4.76 2.59
N ALA A 106 -14.45 -5.55 1.71
CA ALA A 106 -14.74 -6.97 1.56
C ALA A 106 -14.61 -7.76 2.87
N SER A 107 -13.79 -7.30 3.82
CA SER A 107 -13.63 -7.97 5.13
C SER A 107 -14.63 -7.56 6.20
N ARG A 108 -15.51 -6.58 5.91
CA ARG A 108 -16.43 -5.98 6.88
C ARG A 108 -17.88 -6.16 6.48
N THR A 109 -18.75 -6.23 7.49
CA THR A 109 -20.20 -6.24 7.30
C THR A 109 -20.76 -4.84 7.05
N ASP A 110 -20.08 -3.79 7.56
CA ASP A 110 -20.39 -2.39 7.32
C ASP A 110 -19.16 -1.49 7.56
N ILE A 111 -19.11 -0.33 6.91
CA ILE A 111 -18.12 0.74 7.15
C ILE A 111 -18.86 2.09 7.14
N GLU A 112 -18.75 2.86 8.23
CA GLU A 112 -19.30 4.21 8.29
C GLU A 112 -18.32 5.20 7.65
N GLU A 113 -18.64 5.66 6.44
CA GLU A 113 -17.81 6.60 5.67
C GLU A 113 -18.29 8.06 5.77
N LYS A 114 -19.51 8.30 6.26
CA LYS A 114 -20.15 9.62 6.13
C LYS A 114 -20.03 10.47 7.38
N GLY A 115 -19.82 9.86 8.55
CA GLY A 115 -19.66 10.55 9.84
C GLY A 115 -20.87 11.40 10.23
N ARG A 116 -22.03 11.16 9.60
CA ARG A 116 -23.22 12.01 9.78
C ARG A 116 -23.67 11.94 11.24
N ARG A 117 -24.00 13.11 11.79
CA ARG A 117 -24.45 13.27 13.19
C ARG A 117 -23.40 12.85 14.23
N GLY A 118 -22.11 13.01 13.90
CA GLY A 118 -21.02 12.73 14.82
C GLY A 118 -20.74 11.25 15.02
N LYS A 119 -21.19 10.38 14.09
CA LYS A 119 -20.82 8.96 14.12
C LYS A 119 -19.31 8.82 13.92
N ALA A 120 -18.72 7.87 14.64
CA ALA A 120 -17.36 7.45 14.40
C ALA A 120 -17.23 6.86 12.99
N LEU A 121 -16.18 7.26 12.29
CA LEU A 121 -15.84 6.73 10.97
C LEU A 121 -15.11 5.40 11.10
N GLY A 122 -15.30 4.53 10.12
CA GLY A 122 -14.66 3.23 10.07
C GLY A 122 -15.61 2.07 10.36
N GLY A 123 -15.02 0.91 10.62
CA GLY A 123 -15.72 -0.37 10.73
C GLY A 123 -14.80 -1.49 11.17
N TRP A 124 -13.69 -1.19 11.86
CA TRP A 124 -12.71 -2.18 12.31
C TRP A 124 -13.35 -3.34 13.09
N ASP A 125 -14.41 -3.06 13.86
CA ASP A 125 -15.11 -4.03 14.72
C ASP A 125 -16.21 -4.82 13.97
N LYS A 126 -16.48 -4.49 12.71
CA LYS A 126 -17.52 -5.10 11.88
C LYS A 126 -17.00 -6.29 11.07
N LEU A 127 -16.04 -7.02 11.62
CA LEU A 127 -15.37 -8.16 10.99
C LEU A 127 -16.40 -9.23 10.57
N LYS A 128 -16.31 -9.69 9.31
CA LYS A 128 -17.05 -10.87 8.85
C LYS A 128 -16.53 -12.14 9.55
N ASP A 129 -17.31 -13.20 9.56
CA ASP A 129 -16.82 -14.48 10.09
C ASP A 129 -15.66 -15.06 9.26
N ALA A 130 -14.90 -15.99 9.86
CA ALA A 130 -13.68 -16.53 9.26
C ALA A 130 -13.92 -17.18 7.88
N ALA A 131 -15.02 -17.92 7.72
CA ALA A 131 -15.34 -18.59 6.46
C ALA A 131 -15.63 -17.58 5.35
N ALA A 132 -16.31 -16.48 5.69
CA ALA A 132 -16.52 -15.38 4.76
C ALA A 132 -15.19 -14.69 4.40
N ILE A 133 -14.29 -14.42 5.35
CA ILE A 133 -12.97 -13.86 5.07
C ILE A 133 -12.14 -14.75 4.14
N GLU A 134 -12.12 -16.06 4.40
CA GLU A 134 -11.42 -17.04 3.55
C GLU A 134 -12.00 -17.05 2.12
N ALA A 135 -13.33 -16.96 1.97
CA ALA A 135 -13.97 -16.89 0.68
C ALA A 135 -13.60 -15.61 -0.08
N GLU A 136 -13.57 -14.45 0.58
CA GLU A 136 -13.16 -13.19 -0.03
C GLU A 136 -11.69 -13.25 -0.51
N LEU A 137 -10.80 -13.82 0.30
CA LEU A 137 -9.40 -14.04 -0.09
C LEU A 137 -9.29 -14.94 -1.32
N ALA A 138 -10.01 -16.06 -1.34
CA ALA A 138 -10.02 -16.99 -2.47
C ALA A 138 -10.61 -16.37 -3.75
N ASN A 139 -11.51 -15.40 -3.61
CA ASN A 139 -12.12 -14.64 -4.71
C ASN A 139 -11.27 -13.44 -5.16
N GLY A 140 -10.04 -13.29 -4.66
CA GLY A 140 -9.16 -12.18 -5.08
C GLY A 140 -9.48 -10.84 -4.43
N GLN A 141 -10.35 -10.79 -3.41
CA GLN A 141 -10.67 -9.56 -2.69
C GLN A 141 -9.56 -9.22 -1.69
N PHE A 142 -8.40 -8.80 -2.18
CA PHE A 142 -7.29 -8.37 -1.35
C PHE A 142 -6.43 -7.36 -2.11
N MET A 143 -5.72 -6.50 -1.39
CA MET A 143 -4.69 -5.65 -1.98
C MET A 143 -3.32 -6.27 -1.69
N ASP A 144 -2.66 -6.83 -2.71
CA ASP A 144 -1.25 -7.25 -2.66
C ASP A 144 -0.40 -6.00 -2.34
N LEU A 145 0.58 -6.14 -1.46
CA LEU A 145 1.37 -5.05 -0.90
C LEU A 145 2.86 -5.39 -0.88
N LEU A 146 3.62 -4.67 -1.70
CA LEU A 146 5.07 -4.69 -1.70
C LEU A 146 5.63 -3.41 -1.09
N ARG A 147 6.69 -3.48 -0.30
CA ARG A 147 7.39 -2.29 0.23
C ARG A 147 8.89 -2.48 0.27
N VAL A 148 9.63 -1.44 -0.12
CA VAL A 148 11.08 -1.36 0.03
C VAL A 148 11.47 -0.18 0.92
N ASN A 149 12.45 -0.41 1.80
CA ASN A 149 12.92 0.52 2.82
C ASN A 149 14.29 1.08 2.46
N SER A 150 14.49 2.41 2.49
CA SER A 150 15.78 3.01 2.07
C SER A 150 16.92 2.83 3.05
N GLY A 151 16.64 2.46 4.31
CA GLY A 151 17.67 2.38 5.35
C GLY A 151 18.65 1.24 5.14
N ASP A 152 18.11 0.03 5.05
CA ASP A 152 18.86 -1.22 4.90
C ASP A 152 18.55 -1.96 3.58
N GLY A 153 17.68 -1.41 2.74
CA GLY A 153 17.22 -2.05 1.51
C GLY A 153 16.24 -3.20 1.74
N SER A 154 15.74 -3.40 2.97
CA SER A 154 14.82 -4.48 3.29
C SER A 154 13.51 -4.38 2.51
N THR A 155 12.96 -5.54 2.17
CA THR A 155 11.69 -5.70 1.48
C THR A 155 10.64 -6.35 2.38
N GLU A 156 9.39 -5.99 2.14
CA GLU A 156 8.22 -6.55 2.80
C GLU A 156 7.17 -6.88 1.75
N ASP A 157 6.59 -8.07 1.84
CA ASP A 157 5.68 -8.64 0.85
C ASP A 157 4.53 -9.37 1.55
N GLY A 158 3.33 -8.81 1.43
CA GLY A 158 2.12 -9.31 2.06
C GLY A 158 0.88 -8.70 1.42
N PHE A 159 -0.21 -8.58 2.16
CA PHE A 159 -1.47 -8.08 1.60
C PHE A 159 -2.37 -7.40 2.64
N VAL A 160 -3.45 -6.80 2.14
CA VAL A 160 -4.53 -6.22 2.95
C VAL A 160 -5.86 -6.89 2.60
N LEU A 161 -6.49 -7.52 3.59
CA LEU A 161 -7.88 -7.94 3.56
C LEU A 161 -8.59 -7.54 4.86
N ALA A 162 -8.52 -8.38 5.89
CA ALA A 162 -9.11 -8.14 7.21
C ALA A 162 -8.19 -7.33 8.12
N GLU A 163 -6.89 -7.43 7.85
CA GLU A 163 -5.78 -6.70 8.44
C GLU A 163 -4.66 -6.62 7.40
N ARG A 164 -3.60 -5.87 7.72
CA ARG A 164 -2.41 -5.77 6.90
C ARG A 164 -1.32 -6.72 7.39
N THR A 165 -0.99 -7.69 6.57
CA THR A 165 0.22 -8.51 6.68
C THR A 165 1.35 -7.84 5.87
N MET A 166 2.60 -8.05 6.30
CA MET A 166 3.80 -7.50 5.62
C MET A 166 4.77 -8.61 5.20
N GLN A 167 4.35 -9.87 5.36
CA GLN A 167 5.14 -11.08 5.12
C GLN A 167 4.19 -12.17 4.58
N GLY A 168 4.77 -13.18 3.95
CA GLY A 168 4.05 -14.37 3.45
C GLY A 168 3.82 -14.38 1.94
N GLY A 169 4.11 -13.27 1.24
CA GLY A 169 4.09 -13.23 -0.21
C GLY A 169 5.28 -13.94 -0.86
N GLN A 170 5.31 -13.95 -2.19
CA GLN A 170 6.28 -14.69 -3.00
C GLN A 170 7.73 -14.18 -2.90
N GLY A 171 7.93 -12.98 -2.37
CA GLY A 171 9.17 -12.23 -2.38
C GLY A 171 9.39 -11.48 -3.69
N PHE A 172 10.27 -10.48 -3.65
CA PHE A 172 10.67 -9.72 -4.83
C PHE A 172 12.07 -9.14 -4.64
N ASP A 173 12.77 -8.93 -5.74
CA ASP A 173 14.04 -8.21 -5.74
C ASP A 173 13.75 -6.72 -5.84
N ALA A 174 14.45 -5.91 -5.05
CA ALA A 174 14.34 -4.47 -5.14
C ALA A 174 15.67 -3.75 -4.91
N SER A 175 15.79 -2.57 -5.49
CA SER A 175 16.81 -1.59 -5.15
C SER A 175 16.16 -0.24 -4.89
N ILE A 176 16.74 0.53 -3.96
CA ILE A 176 16.35 1.90 -3.68
C ILE A 176 17.60 2.74 -3.47
N VAL A 177 17.86 3.67 -4.38
CA VAL A 177 19.11 4.43 -4.42
C VAL A 177 18.83 5.91 -4.55
N ASN A 178 19.62 6.73 -3.85
CA ASN A 178 19.67 8.17 -4.07
C ASN A 178 20.95 8.52 -4.82
N GLU A 179 20.81 8.95 -6.07
CA GLU A 179 21.94 9.30 -6.93
C GLU A 179 21.60 10.57 -7.72
N ALA A 180 22.57 11.48 -7.80
CA ALA A 180 22.44 12.75 -8.53
C ALA A 180 21.18 13.57 -8.17
N GLY A 181 20.74 13.51 -6.91
CA GLY A 181 19.55 14.23 -6.43
C GLY A 181 18.22 13.52 -6.70
N TYR A 182 18.22 12.31 -7.25
CA TYR A 182 17.02 11.53 -7.51
C TYR A 182 16.99 10.24 -6.70
N TRP A 183 15.82 9.93 -6.15
CA TRP A 183 15.52 8.59 -5.68
C TRP A 183 15.08 7.74 -6.87
N THR A 184 15.70 6.57 -7.02
CA THR A 184 15.30 5.57 -8.00
C THR A 184 15.01 4.26 -7.27
N VAL A 185 13.84 3.69 -7.54
CA VAL A 185 13.46 2.36 -7.07
C VAL A 185 13.27 1.45 -8.27
N THR A 186 13.84 0.25 -8.22
CA THR A 186 13.54 -0.84 -9.15
C THR A 186 12.97 -2.00 -8.37
N MET A 187 11.94 -2.65 -8.91
CA MET A 187 11.35 -3.87 -8.35
C MET A 187 11.25 -4.94 -9.45
N LYS A 188 11.50 -6.19 -9.09
CA LYS A 188 11.31 -7.37 -9.92
C LYS A 188 10.59 -8.44 -9.11
N ARG A 189 9.42 -8.86 -9.56
CA ARG A 189 8.63 -9.96 -8.97
C ARG A 189 8.20 -10.93 -10.07
N LYS A 190 7.87 -12.17 -9.72
CA LYS A 190 7.29 -13.09 -10.71
C LYS A 190 5.89 -12.61 -11.13
N LEU A 191 5.48 -12.97 -12.34
CA LEU A 191 4.12 -12.70 -12.83
C LEU A 191 3.09 -13.58 -12.12
N SER A 192 3.43 -14.85 -11.86
CA SER A 192 2.54 -15.82 -11.21
C SER A 192 3.01 -16.15 -9.80
N SER A 193 2.06 -16.22 -8.86
CA SER A 193 2.29 -16.58 -7.47
C SER A 193 1.30 -17.65 -7.02
N ASP A 194 1.77 -18.53 -6.14
CA ASP A 194 0.96 -19.51 -5.40
C ASP A 194 0.67 -19.07 -3.96
N LYS A 195 1.09 -17.86 -3.58
CA LYS A 195 0.93 -17.33 -2.22
C LYS A 195 -0.44 -16.67 -2.04
N PRO A 196 -1.12 -16.93 -0.90
CA PRO A 196 -2.34 -16.20 -0.57
C PRO A 196 -2.07 -14.70 -0.49
N GLY A 197 -2.90 -13.89 -1.15
CA GLY A 197 -2.77 -12.43 -1.12
C GLY A 197 -1.82 -11.84 -2.15
N ASP A 198 -1.23 -12.66 -3.03
CA ASP A 198 -0.42 -12.18 -4.15
C ASP A 198 -1.25 -12.11 -5.43
N VAL A 199 -1.14 -11.00 -6.17
CA VAL A 199 -1.74 -10.88 -7.49
C VAL A 199 -0.91 -11.63 -8.53
N SER A 200 -1.56 -12.54 -9.27
CA SER A 200 -0.98 -13.09 -10.51
C SER A 200 -1.39 -12.24 -11.71
N PHE A 201 -0.41 -11.86 -12.54
CA PHE A 201 -0.59 -11.05 -13.74
C PHE A 201 -0.70 -11.94 -14.97
N GLU A 202 -1.80 -11.78 -15.71
CA GLU A 202 -2.08 -12.54 -16.93
C GLU A 202 -2.23 -11.59 -18.13
N PRO A 203 -1.75 -11.98 -19.32
CA PRO A 203 -1.99 -11.21 -20.54
C PRO A 203 -3.49 -10.99 -20.80
N GLY A 204 -3.85 -9.79 -21.24
CA GLY A 204 -5.23 -9.41 -21.55
C GLY A 204 -6.11 -9.08 -20.34
N LYS A 205 -5.55 -9.08 -19.12
CA LYS A 205 -6.22 -8.56 -17.91
C LYS A 205 -5.60 -7.24 -17.48
N THR A 206 -6.42 -6.41 -16.84
CA THR A 206 -6.02 -5.17 -16.16
C THR A 206 -6.14 -5.31 -14.65
N TYR A 207 -5.25 -4.63 -13.95
CA TYR A 207 -5.13 -4.70 -12.49
C TYR A 207 -5.13 -3.29 -11.91
N ASN A 208 -5.77 -3.12 -10.76
CA ASN A 208 -5.66 -1.90 -10.00
C ASN A 208 -4.22 -1.77 -9.47
N PHE A 209 -3.62 -0.61 -9.68
CA PHE A 209 -2.24 -0.29 -9.31
C PHE A 209 -2.21 1.06 -8.59
N GLY A 210 -1.45 1.14 -7.51
CA GLY A 210 -1.18 2.38 -6.82
C GLY A 210 0.10 2.27 -5.99
N PHE A 211 0.64 3.41 -5.58
CA PHE A 211 1.83 3.44 -4.76
C PHE A 211 1.77 4.57 -3.72
N ALA A 212 2.59 4.42 -2.70
CA ALA A 212 2.73 5.38 -1.62
C ALA A 212 4.21 5.62 -1.30
N ILE A 213 4.56 6.87 -1.03
CA ILE A 213 5.90 7.27 -0.64
C ILE A 213 5.84 7.90 0.75
N HIS A 214 6.49 7.26 1.71
CA HIS A 214 6.97 7.95 2.90
C HIS A 214 8.23 8.68 2.49
N ASP A 215 8.25 10.00 2.65
CA ASP A 215 9.31 10.86 2.18
C ASP A 215 9.88 11.68 3.32
N ASP A 216 11.16 11.98 3.28
CA ASP A 216 11.81 12.83 4.26
C ASP A 216 11.57 12.37 5.72
N TYR A 217 11.88 11.09 5.96
CA TYR A 217 11.77 10.41 7.25
C TYR A 217 10.37 10.43 7.87
N THR A 218 9.32 10.63 7.07
CA THR A 218 7.95 10.53 7.56
C THR A 218 7.55 9.07 7.80
N ASN A 219 6.56 8.87 8.66
CA ASN A 219 6.07 7.53 8.99
C ASN A 219 4.53 7.55 9.16
N ALA A 220 3.94 6.37 9.29
CA ALA A 220 2.53 6.18 9.59
C ALA A 220 1.63 6.92 8.58
N ARG A 221 0.64 7.70 9.05
CA ARG A 221 -0.30 8.45 8.20
C ARG A 221 0.34 9.54 7.33
N PHE A 222 1.61 9.89 7.56
CA PHE A 222 2.28 10.95 6.85
C PHE A 222 3.02 10.40 5.62
N HIS A 223 2.28 10.15 4.54
CA HIS A 223 2.83 9.71 3.26
C HIS A 223 2.04 10.31 2.10
N HIS A 224 2.68 10.37 0.94
CA HIS A 224 2.02 10.69 -0.31
C HIS A 224 1.44 9.40 -0.89
N VAL A 225 0.23 9.47 -1.42
CA VAL A 225 -0.43 8.37 -2.12
C VAL A 225 -0.69 8.79 -3.55
N SER A 226 -0.52 7.87 -4.49
CA SER A 226 -0.96 8.06 -5.87
C SER A 226 -2.49 7.97 -5.95
N LEU A 227 -3.04 8.39 -7.09
CA LEU A 227 -4.37 7.94 -7.52
C LEU A 227 -4.34 6.44 -7.84
N GLY A 228 -5.52 5.85 -8.04
CA GLY A 228 -5.62 4.53 -8.65
C GLY A 228 -5.31 4.60 -10.13
N TYR A 229 -4.50 3.66 -10.61
CA TYR A 229 -4.20 3.45 -12.01
C TYR A 229 -4.55 2.01 -12.43
N LYS A 230 -4.61 1.78 -13.74
CA LYS A 230 -4.70 0.46 -14.34
C LYS A 230 -3.35 0.01 -14.91
N LEU A 231 -2.87 -1.14 -14.44
CA LEU A 231 -1.71 -1.83 -14.99
C LEU A 231 -2.17 -2.99 -15.89
N GLY A 232 -1.60 -3.09 -17.08
CA GLY A 232 -1.81 -4.20 -18.01
C GLY A 232 -0.50 -4.65 -18.65
N LEU A 233 -0.44 -5.91 -19.09
CA LEU A 233 0.69 -6.46 -19.85
C LEU A 233 0.42 -6.27 -21.36
N ASP A 234 1.33 -5.59 -22.06
CA ASP A 234 1.22 -5.26 -23.49
C ASP A 234 -0.12 -4.61 -23.88
N ASP A 235 -0.74 -3.84 -22.97
CA ASP A 235 -2.00 -3.14 -23.19
C ASP A 235 -1.76 -1.64 -23.30
N ALA A 236 -1.78 -1.12 -24.52
CA ALA A 236 -1.60 0.30 -24.79
C ALA A 236 -2.74 1.19 -24.24
N ASN A 237 -3.86 0.62 -23.81
CA ASN A 237 -4.96 1.35 -23.18
C ASN A 237 -4.81 1.43 -21.65
N ALA A 238 -3.93 0.62 -21.05
CA ALA A 238 -3.62 0.70 -19.64
C ALA A 238 -2.84 1.98 -19.34
N GLU A 239 -3.13 2.61 -18.21
CA GLU A 239 -2.42 3.82 -17.75
C GLU A 239 -0.95 3.51 -17.41
N VAL A 240 -0.70 2.30 -16.94
CA VAL A 240 0.64 1.73 -16.74
C VAL A 240 0.76 0.48 -17.60
N ASN A 241 1.20 0.66 -18.84
CA ASN A 241 1.48 -0.45 -19.75
C ASN A 241 2.86 -1.05 -19.42
N ALA A 242 2.89 -2.29 -18.92
CA ALA A 242 4.10 -3.07 -18.85
C ALA A 242 4.33 -3.70 -20.23
N THR A 243 5.33 -3.22 -20.97
CA THR A 243 5.66 -3.75 -22.30
C THR A 243 6.66 -4.90 -22.22
N ALA A 244 6.56 -5.89 -23.10
CA ALA A 244 7.57 -6.94 -23.23
C ALA A 244 8.98 -6.36 -23.50
N GLN A 245 10.01 -6.97 -22.90
CA GLN A 245 11.45 -6.68 -23.16
C GLN A 245 11.96 -7.30 -24.45
#